data_AF-A0A9X4H5K3-F1
#
_entry.id   AF-A0A9X4H5K3-F1
#
_cell.length_a   1.000
_cell.length_b   1.000
_cell.length_c   1.000
_cell.angle_alpha   90.00
_cell.angle_beta   90.00
_cell.angle_gamma   90.00
#
_symmetry.space_group_name_H-M   'P 1'
#
loop_
_entity.id
_entity.type
_entity.pdbx_description
1 polymer ?
#
loop_
_entity_poly.entity_id
_entity_poly.type
_entity_poly.pdbx_seq_one_letter_code
_entity_poly.pdbx_strand_id
1 'polypeptide(L)'
;MNANLAGLTDGEYSVEFAPDMSPIVKHASAVVPARLLSTSEQLRVGIAVQEAIAAYLGLRILAIDGADLLDQDNRDRLTGFVLERAEAGEFDQVLVFSTVGDVQPANPGLPRFKMFRVEAGTVREI
;
A
#
# COMPACT_ATOMS: atom_id res chain seq x y z
N MET A 1 -4.76 -9.02 7.57
CA MET A 1 -5.56 -8.78 6.34
C MET A 1 -6.72 -7.79 6.54
N ASN A 2 -7.93 -8.16 7.00
CA ASN A 2 -9.06 -7.20 7.00
C ASN A 2 -8.89 -6.00 7.96
N ALA A 3 -8.22 -6.18 9.11
CA ALA A 3 -7.83 -5.05 9.96
C ALA A 3 -6.88 -4.08 9.25
N ASN A 4 -5.97 -4.62 8.43
CA ASN A 4 -4.98 -3.85 7.67
C ASN A 4 -5.63 -3.14 6.49
N LEU A 5 -6.57 -3.80 5.81
CA LEU A 5 -7.40 -3.20 4.78
C LEU A 5 -8.24 -2.06 5.34
N ALA A 6 -8.81 -2.22 6.54
CA ALA A 6 -9.57 -1.17 7.20
C ALA A 6 -8.74 0.11 7.40
N GLY A 7 -7.47 0.00 7.80
CA GLY A 7 -6.57 1.16 7.89
C GLY A 7 -6.30 1.84 6.54
N LEU A 8 -6.28 1.08 5.45
CA LEU A 8 -6.09 1.61 4.10
C LEU A 8 -7.37 2.21 3.51
N THR A 9 -8.54 1.83 4.00
CA THR A 9 -9.82 2.17 3.37
C THR A 9 -10.85 2.75 4.33
N ASP A 10 -10.43 3.26 5.48
CA ASP A 10 -11.32 3.83 6.50
C ASP A 10 -12.41 2.85 6.99
N GLY A 11 -12.09 1.55 7.00
CA GLY A 11 -13.00 0.48 7.39
C GLY A 11 -14.12 0.18 6.38
N GLU A 12 -14.18 0.85 5.23
CA GLU A 12 -15.27 0.66 4.26
C GLU A 12 -15.21 -0.69 3.53
N TYR A 13 -14.03 -1.31 3.47
CA TYR A 13 -13.78 -2.51 2.68
C TYR A 13 -13.42 -3.71 3.55
N SER A 14 -13.91 -4.88 3.15
CA SER A 14 -13.37 -6.17 3.59
C SER A 14 -13.15 -7.07 2.39
N VAL A 15 -12.15 -7.95 2.49
CA VAL A 15 -11.82 -8.93 1.45
C VAL A 15 -12.03 -10.35 1.98
N GLU A 16 -12.61 -11.17 1.10
CA GLU A 16 -12.78 -12.62 1.24
C GLU A 16 -12.28 -13.29 -0.04
N PHE A 17 -12.12 -14.60 -0.02
CA PHE A 17 -11.70 -15.38 -1.18
C PHE A 17 -12.81 -16.34 -1.61
N ALA A 18 -13.10 -16.35 -2.90
CA ALA A 18 -13.94 -17.37 -3.51
C ALA A 18 -13.24 -18.75 -3.47
N PRO A 19 -13.96 -19.86 -3.73
CA PRO A 19 -13.36 -21.21 -3.75
C PRO A 19 -12.21 -21.38 -4.75
N ASP A 20 -12.17 -20.57 -5.81
CA ASP A 20 -11.09 -20.53 -6.81
C ASP A 20 -9.92 -19.61 -6.39
N MET A 21 -9.94 -19.11 -5.15
CA MET A 21 -8.98 -18.15 -4.61
C MET A 21 -9.00 -16.77 -5.29
N SER A 22 -10.04 -16.45 -6.07
CA SER A 22 -10.26 -15.09 -6.55
C SER A 22 -10.67 -14.17 -5.40
N PRO A 23 -10.04 -13.00 -5.20
CA PRO A 23 -10.44 -12.06 -4.16
C PRO A 23 -11.79 -11.41 -4.48
N ILE A 24 -12.69 -11.47 -3.52
CA ILE A 24 -14.00 -10.82 -3.51
C ILE A 24 -13.98 -9.74 -2.43
N VAL A 25 -14.48 -8.57 -2.77
CA VAL A 25 -14.47 -7.40 -1.91
C VAL A 25 -15.90 -6.99 -1.57
N LYS A 26 -16.14 -6.76 -0.28
CA LYS A 26 -17.40 -6.24 0.23
C LYS A 26 -17.21 -4.76 0.54
N HIS A 27 -18.08 -3.92 -0.03
CA HIS A 27 -18.13 -2.48 0.19
C HIS A 27 -19.60 -2.06 0.29
N ALA A 28 -19.96 -1.42 1.41
CA ALA A 28 -21.35 -1.11 1.74
C ALA A 28 -22.28 -2.35 1.58
N SER A 29 -23.25 -2.29 0.66
CA SER A 29 -24.18 -3.39 0.36
C SER A 29 -23.76 -4.23 -0.86
N ALA A 30 -22.62 -3.92 -1.49
CA ALA A 30 -22.15 -4.59 -2.68
C ALA A 30 -21.07 -5.64 -2.35
N VAL A 31 -21.11 -6.75 -3.09
CA VAL A 31 -20.08 -7.79 -3.09
C VAL A 31 -19.61 -7.95 -4.53
N VAL A 32 -18.37 -7.55 -4.80
CA VAL A 32 -17.83 -7.50 -6.16
C VAL A 32 -16.48 -8.21 -6.24
N PRO A 33 -16.16 -8.89 -7.36
CA PRO A 33 -14.80 -9.34 -7.61
C PRO A 33 -13.81 -8.17 -7.56
N ALA A 34 -12.65 -8.34 -6.92
CA ALA A 34 -11.67 -7.26 -6.77
C ALA A 34 -11.22 -6.65 -8.11
N ARG A 35 -11.19 -7.47 -9.17
CA ARG A 35 -10.88 -7.03 -10.55
C ARG A 35 -11.85 -5.99 -11.13
N LEU A 36 -13.01 -5.78 -10.51
CA LEU A 36 -14.00 -4.78 -10.91
C LEU A 36 -13.89 -3.47 -10.13
N LEU A 37 -13.00 -3.40 -9.14
CA LEU A 37 -12.71 -2.16 -8.41
C LEU A 37 -11.91 -1.20 -9.29
N SER A 38 -11.86 0.08 -8.90
CA SER A 38 -10.93 1.04 -9.49
C SER A 38 -9.47 0.64 -9.24
N THR A 39 -8.53 1.12 -10.05
CA THR A 39 -7.10 0.80 -9.88
C THR A 39 -6.58 1.18 -8.50
N SER A 40 -7.03 2.31 -7.95
CA SER A 40 -6.68 2.79 -6.61
C SER A 40 -7.15 1.84 -5.51
N GLU A 41 -8.39 1.35 -5.62
CA GLU A 41 -8.96 0.36 -4.68
C GLU A 41 -8.27 -1.00 -4.83
N GLN A 42 -8.01 -1.46 -6.05
CA GLN A 42 -7.27 -2.69 -6.32
C GLN A 42 -5.89 -2.64 -5.68
N LEU A 43 -5.19 -1.51 -5.76
CA LEU A 43 -3.90 -1.32 -5.12
C LEU A 43 -4.01 -1.47 -3.59
N ARG A 44 -4.97 -0.80 -2.94
CA ARG A 44 -5.14 -0.89 -1.48
C ARG A 44 -5.50 -2.31 -1.02
N VAL A 45 -6.37 -3.00 -1.75
CA VAL A 45 -6.66 -4.43 -1.51
C VAL A 45 -5.42 -5.29 -1.70
N GLY A 46 -4.66 -5.04 -2.77
CA GLY A 46 -3.41 -5.73 -3.06
C GLY A 46 -2.37 -5.59 -1.95
N ILE A 47 -2.20 -4.39 -1.40
CA ILE A 47 -1.28 -4.13 -0.27
C ILE A 47 -1.71 -4.93 0.96
N ALA A 48 -3.00 -4.93 1.30
CA ALA A 48 -3.50 -5.68 2.44
C ALA A 48 -3.35 -7.21 2.29
N VAL A 49 -3.48 -7.73 1.07
CA VAL A 49 -3.26 -9.15 0.76
C VAL A 49 -1.77 -9.49 0.77
N GLN A 50 -0.92 -8.66 0.16
CA GLN A 50 0.53 -8.83 0.15
C GLN A 50 1.08 -8.85 1.57
N GLU A 51 0.64 -7.93 2.43
CA GLU A 51 1.04 -7.90 3.83
C GLU A 51 0.60 -9.17 4.56
N ALA A 52 -0.63 -9.65 4.34
CA ALA A 52 -1.11 -10.85 5.00
C ALA A 52 -0.30 -12.09 4.61
N ILE A 53 0.09 -12.18 3.33
CA ILE A 53 0.99 -13.23 2.83
C ILE A 53 2.38 -13.07 3.43
N ALA A 54 2.92 -11.86 3.47
CA ALA A 54 4.23 -11.58 4.06
C ALA A 54 4.29 -11.99 5.54
N ALA A 55 3.29 -11.59 6.32
CA ALA A 55 3.15 -11.97 7.73
C ALA A 55 3.06 -13.49 7.90
N TYR A 56 2.26 -14.18 7.07
CA TYR A 56 2.13 -15.64 7.10
C TYR A 56 3.45 -16.36 6.79
N LEU A 57 4.24 -15.83 5.86
CA LEU A 57 5.52 -16.39 5.45
C LEU A 57 6.72 -15.92 6.31
N GLY A 58 6.49 -15.02 7.28
CA GLY A 58 7.56 -14.39 8.06
C GLY A 58 8.46 -13.45 7.26
N LEU A 59 7.99 -12.95 6.12
CA LEU A 59 8.70 -11.95 5.32
C LEU A 59 8.52 -10.59 5.97
N ARG A 60 9.65 -9.89 6.17
CA ARG A 60 9.71 -8.56 6.80
C ARG A 60 10.00 -7.45 5.78
N ILE A 61 9.57 -7.66 4.54
CA ILE A 61 9.72 -6.71 3.44
C ILE A 61 8.36 -6.45 2.79
N LEU A 62 8.10 -5.19 2.46
CA LEU A 62 6.92 -4.76 1.70
C LEU A 62 7.38 -3.89 0.52
N ALA A 63 6.86 -4.18 -0.67
CA ALA A 63 7.15 -3.40 -1.87
C ALA A 63 5.83 -2.99 -2.53
N ILE A 64 5.61 -1.68 -2.60
CA ILE A 64 4.38 -1.04 -3.10
C ILE A 64 4.73 -0.26 -4.35
N ASP A 65 4.15 -0.64 -5.49
CA ASP A 65 4.34 0.04 -6.76
C ASP A 65 3.05 0.74 -7.21
N GLY A 66 3.20 1.91 -7.82
CA GLY A 66 2.09 2.75 -8.26
C GLY A 66 1.42 3.55 -7.15
N ALA A 67 2.18 4.00 -6.13
CA ALA A 67 1.62 4.83 -5.05
C ALA A 67 1.03 6.17 -5.55
N ASP A 68 1.45 6.64 -6.72
CA ASP A 68 0.88 7.80 -7.44
C ASP A 68 -0.57 7.61 -7.91
N LEU A 69 -1.06 6.36 -7.97
CA LEU A 69 -2.46 6.05 -8.30
C LEU A 69 -3.44 6.36 -7.17
N LEU A 70 -2.92 6.64 -5.97
CA LEU A 70 -3.71 7.07 -4.82
C LEU A 70 -3.93 8.58 -4.90
N ASP A 71 -5.15 9.03 -4.58
CA ASP A 71 -5.39 10.45 -4.29
C ASP A 71 -4.72 10.87 -2.98
N GLN A 72 -4.81 12.15 -2.62
CA GLN A 72 -4.13 12.68 -1.43
C GLN A 72 -4.55 11.95 -0.14
N ASP A 73 -5.85 11.78 0.08
CA ASP A 73 -6.38 11.14 1.29
C ASP A 73 -5.90 9.69 1.41
N ASN A 74 -5.88 8.95 0.30
CA ASN A 74 -5.41 7.58 0.28
C ASN A 74 -3.88 7.46 0.39
N ARG A 75 -3.11 8.44 -0.09
CA ARG A 75 -1.66 8.53 0.16
C ARG A 75 -1.37 8.77 1.64
N ASP A 76 -2.16 9.61 2.29
CA ASP A 76 -2.00 9.88 3.73
C ASP A 76 -2.32 8.63 4.55
N ARG A 77 -3.39 7.90 4.20
CA ARG A 77 -3.70 6.58 4.78
C ARG A 77 -2.58 5.56 4.57
N LEU A 78 -2.04 5.46 3.35
CA LEU A 78 -0.91 4.57 3.06
C LEU A 78 0.34 4.95 3.89
N THR A 79 0.61 6.24 4.01
CA THR A 79 1.76 6.73 4.79
C THR A 79 1.60 6.39 6.26
N GLY A 80 0.43 6.64 6.85
CA GLY A 80 0.11 6.23 8.22
C GLY A 80 0.26 4.72 8.42
N PHE A 81 -0.32 3.92 7.51
CA PHE A 81 -0.21 2.47 7.51
C PHE A 81 1.25 1.96 7.55
N VAL A 82 2.12 2.58 6.76
CA VAL A 82 3.55 2.20 6.68
C VAL A 82 4.29 2.62 7.95
N LEU A 83 4.06 3.85 8.43
CA LEU A 83 4.75 4.38 9.61
C LEU A 83 4.40 3.58 10.87
N GLU A 84 3.12 3.28 11.11
CA GLU A 84 2.68 2.47 12.25
C GLU A 84 3.38 1.10 12.30
N ARG A 85 3.54 0.46 11.13
CA ARG A 85 4.18 -0.87 11.03
C ARG A 85 5.69 -0.82 11.14
N ALA A 86 6.30 0.25 10.64
CA ALA A 86 7.71 0.51 10.84
C ALA A 86 8.03 0.75 12.32
N GLU A 87 7.17 1.49 13.04
CA GLU A 87 7.28 1.72 14.48
C GLU A 87 7.05 0.44 15.29
N ALA A 88 6.07 -0.38 14.91
CA ALA A 88 5.82 -1.68 15.51
C ALA A 88 6.93 -2.71 15.22
N GLY A 89 7.86 -2.41 14.31
CA GLY A 89 8.94 -3.32 13.92
C GLY A 89 8.44 -4.53 13.13
N GLU A 90 7.32 -4.40 12.41
CA GLU A 90 6.76 -5.49 11.60
C GLU A 90 7.55 -5.70 10.30
N PHE A 91 8.12 -4.63 9.75
CA PHE A 91 8.97 -4.67 8.56
C PHE A 91 10.39 -4.17 8.86
N ASP A 92 11.38 -4.83 8.26
CA ASP A 92 12.76 -4.35 8.19
C ASP A 92 12.94 -3.32 7.07
N GLN A 93 12.15 -3.45 5.99
CA GLN A 93 12.19 -2.54 4.85
C GLN A 93 10.82 -2.42 4.17
N VAL A 94 10.42 -1.18 3.90
CA VAL A 94 9.28 -0.87 3.04
C VAL A 94 9.80 -0.03 1.86
N LEU A 95 9.51 -0.49 0.64
CA LEU A 95 9.83 0.20 -0.60
C LEU A 95 8.54 0.73 -1.22
N VAL A 96 8.48 2.03 -1.48
CA VAL A 96 7.33 2.68 -2.13
C VAL A 96 7.82 3.31 -3.42
N PHE A 97 7.25 2.88 -4.54
CA PHE A 97 7.52 3.40 -5.86
C PHE A 97 6.37 4.28 -6.31
N SER A 98 6.71 5.46 -6.81
CA SER A 98 5.78 6.47 -7.30
C SER A 98 6.41 7.15 -8.51
N THR A 99 5.59 7.50 -9.49
CA THR A 99 6.03 8.40 -10.56
C THR A 99 6.11 9.84 -10.04
N VAL A 100 7.03 10.64 -10.60
CA VAL A 100 7.15 12.07 -10.26
C VAL A 100 6.06 12.83 -11.02
N GLY A 101 5.14 13.46 -10.28
CA GLY A 101 4.13 14.36 -10.84
C GLY A 101 4.63 15.80 -10.99
N ASP A 102 3.70 16.76 -11.01
CA ASP A 102 4.01 18.19 -11.19
C ASP A 102 4.75 18.82 -10.00
N VAL A 103 4.54 18.27 -8.80
CA VAL A 103 5.20 18.72 -7.57
C VAL A 103 6.48 17.94 -7.38
N GLN A 104 7.61 18.65 -7.27
CA GLN A 104 8.89 18.02 -6.98
C GLN A 104 8.83 17.38 -5.58
N PRO A 105 9.10 16.07 -5.46
CA PRO A 105 9.13 15.41 -4.17
C PRO A 105 10.28 15.97 -3.33
N ALA A 106 10.02 16.10 -2.03
CA ALA A 106 11.01 16.51 -1.05
C ALA A 106 10.98 15.53 0.13
N ASN A 107 12.16 15.21 0.65
CA ASN A 107 12.26 14.35 1.81
C ASN A 107 11.66 15.04 3.05
N PRO A 108 10.74 14.37 3.76
CA PRO A 108 10.08 14.94 4.94
C PRO A 108 11.01 15.04 6.16
N GLY A 109 12.25 14.55 6.09
CA GLY A 109 13.22 14.62 7.20
C GLY A 109 12.88 13.68 8.37
N LEU A 110 12.04 12.68 8.14
CA LEU A 110 11.63 11.72 9.17
C LEU A 110 12.76 10.69 9.41
N PRO A 111 13.04 10.32 10.68
CA PRO A 111 13.99 9.26 10.97
C PRO A 111 13.63 7.96 10.25
N ARG A 112 14.64 7.25 9.73
CA ARG A 112 14.48 5.98 8.99
C ARG A 112 13.66 6.07 7.69
N PHE A 113 13.31 7.28 7.27
CA PHE A 113 12.75 7.55 5.95
C PHE A 113 13.85 8.06 5.02
N LYS A 114 13.91 7.51 3.81
CA LYS A 114 14.82 7.95 2.76
C LYS A 114 14.04 8.06 1.46
N MET A 115 14.33 9.10 0.69
CA MET A 115 13.75 9.32 -0.61
C MET A 115 14.82 9.27 -1.67
N PHE A 116 14.53 8.59 -2.77
CA PHE A 116 15.45 8.45 -3.88
C PHE A 116 14.75 8.83 -5.18
N ARG A 117 15.43 9.63 -5.99
CA ARG A 117 15.05 9.88 -7.38
C ARG A 117 15.75 8.88 -8.28
N VAL A 118 14.98 8.21 -9.12
CA VAL A 118 15.49 7.30 -10.15
C VAL A 118 15.26 7.93 -11.51
N GLU A 119 16.33 8.28 -12.22
CA GLU A 119 16.25 8.94 -13.53
C GLU A 119 17.46 8.57 -14.39
N ALA A 120 17.23 8.31 -15.69
CA ALA A 120 18.26 7.96 -16.67
C ALA A 120 19.19 6.82 -16.21
N GLY A 121 18.64 5.80 -15.53
CA GLY A 121 19.41 4.67 -15.00
C GLY A 121 20.28 5.01 -13.78
N THR A 122 20.10 6.18 -13.17
CA THR A 122 20.83 6.61 -11.97
C THR A 122 19.89 6.78 -10.77
N VAL A 123 20.40 6.51 -9.58
CA VAL A 123 19.69 6.67 -8.30
C VAL A 123 20.39 7.75 -7.48
N ARG A 124 19.63 8.73 -6.98
CA ARG A 124 20.15 9.82 -6.12
C ARG A 124 19.25 10.02 -4.92
N GLU A 125 19.82 10.14 -3.72
CA GLU A 125 19.07 10.52 -2.51
C GLU A 125 18.65 11.99 -2.62
N ILE A 126 17.40 12.28 -2.27
CA ILE A 126 16.79 13.62 -2.24
C ILE A 126 16.15 13.90 -0.88
#